data_AF-A0A920EYB2-F1
#
_entry.id   AF-A0A920EYB2-F1
#
_cell.length_a   1.000
_cell.length_b   1.000
_cell.length_c   1.000
_cell.angle_alpha   90.00
_cell.angle_beta   90.00
_cell.angle_gamma   90.00
#
_symmetry.space_group_name_H-M   'P 1'
#
loop_
_entity.id
_entity.type
_entity.pdbx_description
1 polymer ?
#
loop_
_entity_poly.entity_id
_entity_poly.type
_entity_poly.pdbx_seq_one_letter_code
_entity_poly.pdbx_strand_id
1 'polypeptide(L)'
;MPRRREVPKREVLPDPKYRETDVSKFINVVMLHGKKAVAEGIVYGAFEYIETNAKKSPLDVFQQALANCKPVVEVKSRRVGGANYQVPVEVRPSRRMALGMRWIRESAKKGRKSLSGLGLRMSY
;
A
#
# COMPACT_ATOMS: atom_id res chain seq x y z
N MET A 1 -12.11 -17.43 12.40
CA MET A 1 -12.52 -16.87 11.10
C MET A 1 -13.99 -17.22 10.89
N PRO A 2 -14.94 -16.28 11.02
CA PRO A 2 -16.36 -16.62 10.99
C PRO A 2 -16.89 -16.71 9.55
N ARG A 3 -17.69 -17.74 9.23
CA ARG A 3 -18.39 -17.83 7.92
C ARG A 3 -19.56 -16.85 7.80
N ARG A 4 -20.09 -16.33 8.91
CA ARG A 4 -21.35 -15.55 8.95
C ARG A 4 -21.24 -14.20 9.66
N ARG A 5 -20.23 -14.01 10.52
CA ARG A 5 -20.06 -12.79 11.35
C ARG A 5 -18.99 -11.89 10.74
N GLU A 6 -19.30 -10.60 10.60
CA GLU A 6 -18.31 -9.61 10.20
C GLU A 6 -17.23 -9.48 11.28
N VAL A 7 -15.96 -9.49 10.86
CA VAL A 7 -14.84 -9.33 11.79
C VAL A 7 -14.73 -7.86 12.13
N PRO A 8 -14.79 -7.46 13.42
CA PRO A 8 -14.64 -6.06 13.79
C PRO A 8 -13.27 -5.56 13.35
N LYS A 9 -13.25 -4.38 12.72
CA LYS A 9 -12.00 -3.74 12.28
C LYS A 9 -11.31 -3.17 13.51
N ARG A 10 -10.01 -3.45 13.64
CA ARG A 10 -9.18 -2.86 14.68
C ARG A 10 -8.81 -1.43 14.28
N GLU A 11 -9.01 -0.49 15.18
CA GLU A 11 -8.56 0.89 14.99
C GLU A 11 -7.06 1.00 15.26
N VAL A 12 -6.39 1.83 14.47
CA VAL A 12 -4.94 2.05 14.56
C VAL A 12 -4.72 3.43 15.15
N LEU A 13 -3.88 3.51 16.18
CA LEU A 13 -3.51 4.77 16.79
C LEU A 13 -2.72 5.65 15.81
N PRO A 14 -2.89 6.98 15.88
CA PRO A 14 -2.13 7.91 15.05
C PRO A 14 -0.64 7.85 15.37
N ASP A 15 0.17 8.24 14.39
CA ASP A 15 1.62 8.30 14.51
C ASP A 15 2.08 9.29 15.61
N PRO A 16 3.08 8.97 16.44
CA PRO A 16 3.52 9.87 17.51
C PRO A 16 4.21 11.15 17.00
N LYS A 17 4.85 11.13 15.82
CA LYS A 17 5.59 12.27 15.28
C LYS A 17 4.69 13.17 14.43
N TYR A 18 3.97 12.58 13.49
CA TYR A 18 3.15 13.32 12.51
C TYR A 18 1.66 13.37 12.87
N ARG A 19 1.21 12.61 13.89
CA ARG A 19 -0.20 12.50 14.32
C ARG A 19 -1.16 12.01 13.24
N GLU A 20 -0.63 11.37 12.20
CA GLU A 20 -1.38 10.86 11.07
C GLU A 20 -1.61 9.35 11.17
N THR A 21 -2.83 8.90 10.89
CA THR A 21 -3.18 7.47 10.95
C THR A 21 -2.63 6.69 9.76
N ASP A 22 -2.47 7.34 8.61
CA ASP A 22 -1.98 6.69 7.40
C ASP A 22 -0.49 6.38 7.45
N VAL A 23 0.30 7.22 8.14
CA VAL A 23 1.71 6.95 8.44
C VAL A 23 1.84 5.73 9.36
N SER A 24 1.05 5.68 10.44
CA SER A 24 1.01 4.54 11.37
C SER A 24 0.62 3.24 10.67
N LYS A 25 -0.39 3.26 9.78
CA LYS A 25 -0.75 2.10 8.94
C LYS A 25 0.39 1.69 8.02
N PHE A 26 1.11 2.65 7.43
CA PHE A 26 2.23 2.36 6.54
C PHE A 26 3.43 1.75 7.28
N ILE A 27 3.77 2.25 8.48
CA ILE A 27 4.78 1.64 9.36
C ILE A 27 4.43 0.17 9.63
N ASN A 28 3.16 -0.13 9.93
CA ASN A 28 2.70 -1.51 10.13
C ASN A 28 2.83 -2.38 8.87
N VAL A 29 2.67 -1.80 7.67
CA VAL A 29 2.86 -2.52 6.39
C VAL A 29 4.34 -2.81 6.13
N VAL A 30 5.23 -1.88 6.48
CA VAL A 30 6.69 -2.03 6.35
C VAL A 30 7.24 -3.03 7.37
N MET A 31 6.67 -3.05 8.58
CA MET A 31 7.10 -3.87 9.70
C MET A 31 7.17 -5.37 9.36
N LEU A 32 8.29 -5.98 9.72
CA LEU A 32 8.54 -7.41 9.59
C LEU A 32 8.87 -8.00 10.96
N HIS A 33 8.40 -9.22 11.23
CA HIS A 33 8.67 -9.94 12.47
C HIS A 33 8.33 -9.17 13.77
N GLY A 34 7.35 -8.25 13.71
CA GLY A 34 6.95 -7.43 14.87
C GLY A 34 7.95 -6.35 15.30
N LYS A 35 9.01 -6.10 14.52
CA LYS A 35 10.04 -5.10 14.85
C LYS A 35 9.58 -3.68 14.54
N LYS A 36 8.77 -3.09 15.43
CA LYS A 36 8.18 -1.76 15.22
C LYS A 36 9.21 -0.63 15.19
N ALA A 37 10.15 -0.60 16.15
CA ALA A 37 11.18 0.43 16.22
C ALA A 37 12.04 0.51 14.94
N VAL A 38 12.36 -0.66 14.34
CA VAL A 38 13.11 -0.73 13.08
C VAL A 38 12.27 -0.19 11.92
N ALA A 39 10.97 -0.52 11.86
CA ALA A 39 10.08 -0.02 10.82
C ALA A 39 9.88 1.49 10.91
N GLU A 40 9.72 2.03 12.13
CA GLU A 40 9.64 3.47 12.39
C GLU A 40 10.91 4.18 11.91
N GLY A 41 12.09 3.66 12.26
CA GLY A 41 13.37 4.21 11.81
C GLY A 41 13.51 4.25 10.29
N ILE A 42 13.09 3.20 9.58
CA ILE A 42 13.12 3.16 8.11
C ILE A 42 12.19 4.22 7.49
N VAL A 43 10.95 4.33 8.00
CA VAL A 43 9.95 5.26 7.44
C VAL A 43 10.37 6.70 7.71
N TYR A 44 10.80 7.02 8.92
CA TYR A 44 11.26 8.38 9.26
C TYR A 44 12.54 8.76 8.51
N GLY A 45 13.50 7.84 8.39
CA GLY A 45 14.70 8.09 7.58
C GLY A 45 14.38 8.31 6.10
N ALA A 46 13.36 7.62 5.56
CA ALA A 46 12.89 7.87 4.20
C ALA A 46 12.24 9.25 4.05
N PHE A 47 11.49 9.71 5.06
CA PHE A 47 10.88 11.06 5.04
C PHE A 47 11.94 12.16 5.14
N GLU A 48 12.96 11.99 5.97
CA GLU A 48 14.11 12.91 6.04
C GLU A 48 14.86 12.99 4.70
N TYR A 49 15.03 11.84 4.04
CA TYR A 49 15.62 11.78 2.71
C TYR A 49 14.79 12.55 1.67
N ILE A 50 13.46 12.48 1.74
CA ILE A 50 12.55 13.23 0.87
C ILE A 50 12.66 14.73 1.15
N GLU A 51 12.67 15.14 2.42
CA GLU A 51 12.83 16.54 2.80
C GLU A 51 14.14 17.12 2.24
N THR A 52 15.24 16.39 2.37
CA THR A 52 16.56 16.84 1.92
C THR A 52 16.66 16.93 0.39
N ASN A 53 16.16 15.93 -0.34
CA ASN A 53 16.33 15.87 -1.79
C ASN A 53 15.24 16.60 -2.56
N ALA A 54 13.98 16.43 -2.17
CA ALA A 54 12.84 16.99 -2.88
C ALA A 54 12.48 18.41 -2.41
N LYS A 55 13.00 18.85 -1.25
CA LYS A 55 12.70 20.14 -0.60
C LYS A 55 11.19 20.42 -0.50
N LYS A 56 10.41 19.36 -0.34
CA LYS A 56 8.95 19.37 -0.19
C LYS A 56 8.57 18.68 1.11
N SER A 57 7.39 19.03 1.63
CA SER A 57 6.80 18.33 2.77
C SER A 57 6.72 16.83 2.47
N PRO A 58 7.30 15.95 3.30
CA PRO A 58 7.32 14.52 3.04
C PRO A 58 5.92 13.90 3.18
N LEU A 59 5.06 14.53 3.99
CA LEU A 59 3.65 14.13 4.12
C LEU A 59 2.90 14.36 2.80
N ASP A 60 3.11 15.50 2.15
CA ASP A 60 2.42 15.82 0.90
C ASP A 60 2.86 14.87 -0.21
N VAL A 61 4.17 14.61 -0.30
CA VAL A 61 4.74 13.63 -1.24
C VAL A 61 4.18 12.24 -0.97
N PHE A 62 4.10 11.84 0.30
CA PHE A 62 3.54 10.54 0.69
C PHE A 62 2.05 10.42 0.34
N GLN A 63 1.24 11.44 0.64
CA GLN A 63 -0.18 11.45 0.29
C GLN A 63 -0.40 11.42 -1.22
N GLN A 64 0.39 12.18 -1.97
CA GLN A 64 0.32 12.18 -3.43
C GLN A 64 0.75 10.83 -4.02
N ALA A 65 1.82 10.22 -3.50
CA ALA A 65 2.24 8.88 -3.90
C ALA A 65 1.14 7.85 -3.62
N LEU A 66 0.51 7.93 -2.44
CA LEU A 66 -0.64 7.08 -2.12
C LEU A 66 -1.83 7.33 -3.06
N ALA A 67 -2.15 8.57 -3.40
CA ALA A 67 -3.22 8.88 -4.34
C ALA A 67 -2.99 8.21 -5.71
N ASN A 68 -1.75 8.26 -6.20
CA ASN A 68 -1.37 7.67 -7.49
C ASN A 68 -1.35 6.13 -7.47
N CYS A 69 -0.98 5.51 -6.34
CA CYS A 69 -0.89 4.04 -6.23
C CYS A 69 -2.21 3.35 -5.88
N LYS A 70 -3.30 4.10 -5.67
CA LYS A 70 -4.60 3.55 -5.25
C LYS A 70 -5.41 3.04 -6.46
N PRO A 71 -5.64 1.72 -6.62
CA PRO A 71 -6.42 1.20 -7.73
C PRO A 71 -7.93 1.43 -7.55
N VAL A 72 -8.60 1.91 -8.59
CA VAL A 72 -10.06 2.08 -8.56
C VAL A 72 -10.78 0.77 -8.86
N VAL A 73 -10.26 -0.02 -9.79
CA VAL A 73 -10.83 -1.30 -10.24
C VAL A 73 -9.80 -2.41 -10.06
N GLU A 74 -10.24 -3.56 -9.57
CA GLU A 74 -9.46 -4.79 -9.56
C GLU A 74 -10.19 -5.87 -10.37
N VAL A 75 -9.42 -6.77 -10.95
CA VAL A 75 -9.96 -7.89 -11.70
C VAL A 75 -10.13 -9.08 -10.76
N LYS A 76 -11.31 -9.70 -10.78
CA LYS A 76 -11.61 -10.94 -10.06
C LYS A 76 -11.99 -12.04 -11.04
N SER A 77 -11.45 -13.24 -10.80
CA SER A 77 -11.83 -14.42 -11.56
C SER A 77 -13.23 -14.88 -11.18
N ARG A 78 -14.13 -14.97 -12.16
CA ARG A 78 -15.50 -15.45 -12.03
C ARG A 78 -15.72 -16.58 -13.02
N ARG A 79 -16.31 -17.68 -12.56
CA ARG A 79 -16.62 -18.83 -13.42
C ARG A 79 -17.97 -18.63 -14.10
N VAL A 80 -18.00 -18.74 -15.43
CA VAL A 80 -19.22 -18.64 -16.26
C VAL A 80 -19.14 -19.71 -17.34
N GLY A 81 -20.20 -20.53 -17.48
CA GLY A 81 -20.30 -21.51 -18.57
C GLY A 81 -19.15 -22.52 -18.67
N GLY A 82 -18.48 -22.86 -17.56
CA GLY A 82 -17.37 -23.81 -17.54
C GLY A 82 -15.97 -23.19 -17.59
N ALA A 83 -15.81 -21.93 -18.04
CA ALA A 83 -14.55 -21.20 -18.11
C ALA A 83 -14.41 -20.11 -17.04
N ASN A 84 -13.18 -19.69 -16.76
CA ASN A 84 -12.88 -18.60 -15.82
C ASN A 84 -12.67 -17.29 -16.58
N TYR A 85 -13.48 -16.29 -16.27
CA TYR A 85 -13.41 -14.95 -16.85
C TYR A 85 -12.89 -13.96 -15.82
N GLN A 86 -12.16 -12.96 -16.31
CA GLN A 86 -11.67 -11.85 -15.52
C GLN A 86 -12.71 -10.74 -15.51
N VAL A 87 -13.38 -10.56 -14.38
CA VAL A 87 -14.46 -9.57 -14.23
C VAL A 87 -13.93 -8.35 -13.47
N PRO A 88 -14.02 -7.12 -14.02
CA PRO A 88 -13.67 -5.91 -13.32
C PRO A 88 -14.65 -5.64 -12.18
N VAL A 89 -14.13 -5.35 -10.99
CA VAL A 89 -14.91 -5.04 -9.79
C VAL A 89 -14.28 -3.82 -9.12
N GLU A 90 -15.13 -2.91 -8.64
CA GLU A 90 -14.65 -1.73 -7.91
C GLU A 90 -13.97 -2.13 -6.59
N VAL A 91 -12.81 -1.51 -6.33
CA VAL A 91 -12.06 -1.73 -5.09
C VAL A 91 -12.63 -0.87 -3.97
N ARG A 92 -13.06 -1.52 -2.89
CA ARG A 92 -13.52 -0.86 -1.65
C ARG A 92 -12.44 0.09 -1.11
N PRO A 93 -12.79 1.28 -0.56
CA PRO A 93 -11.82 2.29 -0.12
C PRO A 93 -10.74 1.78 0.84
N SER A 94 -11.12 0.98 1.85
CA SER A 94 -10.16 0.43 2.82
C SER A 94 -9.13 -0.51 2.17
N ARG A 95 -9.56 -1.27 1.15
CA ARG A 95 -8.69 -2.16 0.39
C ARG A 95 -7.81 -1.38 -0.57
N ARG A 96 -8.35 -0.33 -1.20
CA ARG A 96 -7.62 0.57 -2.10
C ARG A 96 -6.39 1.18 -1.40
N MET A 97 -6.57 1.67 -0.17
CA MET A 97 -5.47 2.18 0.64
C MET A 97 -4.42 1.10 0.96
N ALA A 98 -4.87 -0.08 1.40
CA ALA A 98 -3.96 -1.18 1.76
C ALA A 98 -3.16 -1.71 0.56
N LEU A 99 -3.78 -1.77 -0.63
CA LEU A 99 -3.10 -2.15 -1.87
C LEU A 99 -2.03 -1.13 -2.27
N GLY A 100 -2.36 0.16 -2.23
CA GLY A 100 -1.40 1.23 -2.55
C GLY A 100 -0.16 1.18 -1.65
N MET A 101 -0.35 1.09 -0.33
CA MET A 101 0.75 0.95 0.63
C MET A 101 1.60 -0.30 0.38
N ARG A 102 0.97 -1.42 0.05
CA ARG A 102 1.66 -2.69 -0.23
C ARG A 102 2.49 -2.60 -1.51
N TRP A 103 1.94 -2.03 -2.58
CA TRP A 103 2.65 -1.86 -3.84
C TRP A 103 3.87 -0.95 -3.70
N ILE A 104 3.75 0.16 -2.96
CA ILE A 104 4.90 1.04 -2.66
C ILE A 104 6.00 0.25 -1.96
N ARG A 105 5.67 -0.47 -0.88
CA ARG A 105 6.63 -1.30 -0.15
C ARG A 105 7.27 -2.38 -1.03
N GLU A 106 6.48 -3.12 -1.79
CA GLU A 106 6.96 -4.21 -2.63
C GLU A 106 7.85 -3.71 -3.77
N SER A 107 7.50 -2.57 -4.35
CA SER A 107 8.28 -1.94 -5.42
C SER A 107 9.61 -1.42 -4.88
N ALA A 108 9.60 -0.77 -3.70
CA ALA A 108 10.81 -0.34 -3.02
C ALA A 108 11.73 -1.52 -2.68
N LYS A 109 11.16 -2.63 -2.18
CA LYS A 109 11.93 -3.86 -1.88
C LYS A 109 12.53 -4.52 -3.13
N LYS A 110 11.87 -4.41 -4.29
CA LYS A 110 12.35 -4.95 -5.58
C LYS A 110 13.40 -4.07 -6.27
N GLY A 111 13.68 -2.87 -5.75
CA GLY A 111 14.51 -1.84 -6.39
C GLY A 111 15.98 -2.22 -6.65
N ARG A 112 16.24 -2.79 -7.83
CA ARG A 112 17.38 -2.59 -8.78
C ARG A 112 17.41 -3.63 -9.91
N LYS A 113 16.68 -4.75 -9.81
CA LYS A 113 16.76 -5.87 -10.78
C LYS A 113 15.60 -5.99 -11.79
N SER A 114 14.48 -5.25 -11.63
CA SER A 114 13.24 -5.58 -12.38
C SER A 114 12.47 -4.41 -13.00
N LEU A 115 13.06 -3.23 -13.15
CA LEU A 115 12.38 -2.12 -13.86
C LEU A 115 12.12 -2.43 -15.36
N SER A 116 12.72 -3.49 -15.91
CA SER A 116 12.46 -4.01 -17.26
C SER A 116 11.16 -4.81 -17.40
N GLY A 117 10.50 -5.24 -16.30
CA GLY A 117 9.39 -6.20 -16.36
C GLY A 117 7.98 -5.65 -16.12
N LEU A 118 7.84 -4.38 -15.70
CA LEU A 118 6.52 -3.81 -15.35
C LEU A 118 5.74 -3.27 -16.56
N GLY A 119 6.38 -3.07 -17.72
CA GLY A 119 5.72 -2.62 -18.95
C GLY A 119 4.90 -3.69 -19.69
N LEU A 120 4.93 -4.96 -19.24
CA LEU A 120 4.39 -6.09 -20.02
C LEU A 120 3.09 -6.70 -19.46
N ARG A 121 2.40 -6.04 -18.51
CA ARG A 121 1.16 -6.58 -17.91
C ARG A 121 -0.08 -5.68 -18.06
N MET A 122 -0.02 -4.66 -18.89
CA MET A 122 -1.17 -3.77 -19.19
C MET A 122 -1.58 -3.78 -20.67
N SER A 123 -1.16 -4.80 -21.42
CA SER A 123 -1.69 -5.08 -22.75
C SER A 123 -2.48 -6.38 -22.71
N TYR A 124 -3.56 -6.42 -23.48
CA TYR A 124 -4.69 -7.37 -23.53
C TYR A 124 -5.85 -7.03 -22.59
#